data_AF-Q7XT08-F1
#
_entry.id   AF-Q7XT08-F1
#
_cell.length_a   1.000
_cell.length_b   1.000
_cell.length_c   1.000
_cell.angle_alpha   90.00
_cell.angle_beta   90.00
_cell.angle_gamma   90.00
#
_symmetry.space_group_name_H-M   'P 1'
#
loop_
_entity.id
_entity.type
_entity.pdbx_description
1 polymer ?
#
loop_
_entity_poly.entity_id
_entity_poly.type
_entity_poly.pdbx_seq_one_letter_code
_entity_poly.pdbx_strand_id
1 'polypeptide(L)'
;MAARSELLRSAFGKASPSLGWFIVNPHRYSYRWWHMFLIMLVLYSAWASPFELSMEKAASIALVVIRPSGRCLLRHRHCHILLRHLVTGKRQGLWGLLNLLRLWRLRCASKLFARVEKDVRFSYLWTRLIKLLCVTLFALHFAACIYLWMVFNYKIKELTWIGSQIHSFEDRSVWFCYTCAVYWSITTLATVGYGDLHATNIGEMLFSIAFMLFNMGLTSYIIGNITNLVVRETSNTFKMRDMVQWVSEFGSMNRLPEVMREQMLANGQLRFRTKEQLQHEHVKRIGPRGMVGEIGVMFSIPQPFTIRSRRLTQVVRISHIHLLQAVRPNTADGCIVFSNFILVSDFVEYLESLKVQTKEVAFVSGHL
;
A
#
# COMPACT_ATOMS: atom_id res chain seq x y z
N MET A 1 -43.26 -12.57 20.86
CA MET A 1 -42.12 -12.74 19.92
C MET A 1 -42.33 -12.03 18.57
N ALA A 2 -43.56 -11.82 18.09
CA ALA A 2 -43.83 -11.17 16.79
C ALA A 2 -43.37 -9.69 16.71
N ALA A 3 -43.63 -8.87 17.72
CA ALA A 3 -43.27 -7.44 17.69
C ALA A 3 -41.75 -7.16 17.60
N ARG A 4 -40.90 -8.10 18.04
CA ARG A 4 -39.44 -7.97 17.99
C ARG A 4 -38.88 -8.27 16.60
N SER A 5 -39.59 -9.07 15.79
CA SER A 5 -39.17 -9.37 14.42
C SER A 5 -39.54 -8.25 13.44
N GLU A 6 -40.63 -7.51 13.70
CA GLU A 6 -41.04 -6.32 12.93
C GLU A 6 -40.12 -5.11 13.17
N LEU A 7 -39.70 -4.88 14.41
CA LEU A 7 -38.74 -3.82 14.76
C LEU A 7 -37.34 -4.07 14.16
N LEU A 8 -36.92 -5.33 14.03
CA LEU A 8 -35.68 -5.66 13.34
C LEU A 8 -35.81 -5.48 11.81
N ARG A 9 -37.01 -5.71 11.25
CA ARG A 9 -37.30 -5.50 9.82
C ARG A 9 -37.38 -4.03 9.42
N SER A 10 -37.71 -3.12 10.35
CA SER A 10 -37.72 -1.67 10.09
C SER A 10 -36.35 -1.01 10.32
N ALA A 11 -35.53 -1.55 11.23
CA ALA A 11 -34.19 -1.03 11.53
C ALA A 11 -33.12 -1.46 10.50
N PHE A 12 -33.27 -2.63 9.90
CA PHE A 12 -32.48 -3.07 8.76
C PHE A 12 -33.31 -2.86 7.50
N GLY A 13 -33.15 -1.69 6.87
CA GLY A 13 -33.95 -1.24 5.74
C GLY A 13 -34.28 -2.33 4.72
N LYS A 14 -35.49 -2.23 4.14
CA LYS A 14 -36.08 -3.09 3.09
C LYS A 14 -35.06 -4.03 2.47
N ALA A 15 -35.26 -5.35 2.65
CA ALA A 15 -34.51 -6.39 1.97
C ALA A 15 -34.18 -5.91 0.55
N SER A 16 -32.87 -5.81 0.24
CA SER A 16 -32.38 -5.38 -1.06
C SER A 16 -33.25 -6.02 -2.15
N PRO A 17 -33.76 -5.26 -3.13
CA PRO A 17 -34.60 -5.84 -4.18
C PRO A 17 -33.88 -7.07 -4.72
N SER A 18 -34.58 -8.18 -4.85
CA SER A 18 -34.04 -9.39 -5.47
C SER A 18 -33.52 -8.98 -6.84
N LEU A 19 -32.19 -8.86 -6.97
CA LEU A 19 -31.56 -8.58 -8.24
C LEU A 19 -32.06 -9.68 -9.19
N GLY A 20 -32.71 -9.28 -10.29
CA GLY A 20 -33.19 -10.21 -11.29
C GLY A 20 -32.08 -11.17 -11.70
N TRP A 21 -32.43 -12.39 -12.12
CA TRP A 21 -31.48 -13.48 -12.41
C TRP A 21 -30.31 -13.08 -13.34
N PHE A 22 -30.48 -12.04 -14.15
CA PHE A 22 -29.46 -11.50 -15.06
C PHE A 22 -28.48 -10.47 -14.45
N ILE A 23 -28.71 -9.97 -13.23
CA ILE A 23 -27.85 -8.92 -12.64
C ILE A 23 -26.83 -9.55 -11.69
N VAL A 24 -25.56 -9.53 -12.10
CA VAL A 24 -24.45 -10.07 -11.30
C VAL A 24 -24.11 -9.11 -10.16
N ASN A 25 -24.22 -9.58 -8.92
CA ASN A 25 -23.84 -8.81 -7.74
C ASN A 25 -22.31 -8.52 -7.74
N PRO A 26 -21.87 -7.23 -7.72
CA PRO A 26 -20.44 -6.86 -7.77
C PRO A 26 -19.65 -7.28 -6.51
N HIS A 27 -20.32 -7.59 -5.41
CA HIS A 27 -19.69 -8.06 -4.17
C HIS A 27 -19.47 -9.57 -4.14
N ARG A 28 -19.99 -10.32 -5.13
CA ARG A 28 -19.79 -11.78 -5.19
C ARG A 28 -18.32 -12.10 -5.46
N TYR A 29 -17.78 -13.10 -4.74
CA TYR A 29 -16.37 -13.50 -4.88
C TYR A 29 -16.00 -13.82 -6.33
N SER A 30 -16.88 -14.50 -7.07
CA SER A 30 -16.64 -14.90 -8.46
C SER A 30 -16.43 -13.69 -9.39
N TYR A 31 -17.22 -12.62 -9.23
CA TYR A 31 -17.04 -11.39 -10.00
C TYR A 31 -15.70 -10.71 -9.68
N ARG A 32 -15.28 -10.71 -8.40
CA ARG A 32 -13.98 -10.16 -7.99
C ARG A 32 -12.82 -10.94 -8.62
N TRP A 33 -12.85 -12.26 -8.58
CA TRP A 33 -11.82 -13.11 -9.20
C TRP A 33 -11.78 -12.93 -10.72
N TRP A 34 -12.93 -12.90 -11.38
CA TRP A 34 -13.02 -12.63 -12.81
C TRP A 34 -12.44 -11.25 -13.18
N HIS A 35 -12.78 -10.22 -12.40
CA HIS A 35 -12.24 -8.88 -12.59
C HIS A 35 -10.72 -8.83 -12.38
N MET A 36 -10.18 -9.57 -11.40
CA MET A 36 -8.73 -9.69 -11.20
C MET A 36 -8.04 -10.39 -12.38
N PHE A 37 -8.64 -11.48 -12.88
CA PHE A 37 -8.15 -12.19 -14.06
C PHE A 37 -8.10 -11.27 -15.30
N LEU A 38 -9.15 -10.48 -15.54
CA LEU A 38 -9.17 -9.51 -16.64
C LEU A 38 -8.07 -8.44 -16.51
N ILE A 39 -7.77 -7.98 -15.29
CA ILE A 39 -6.67 -7.03 -15.07
C ILE A 39 -5.32 -7.67 -15.38
N MET A 40 -5.09 -8.91 -14.95
CA MET A 40 -3.86 -9.64 -15.26
C MET A 40 -3.68 -9.83 -16.77
N LEU A 41 -4.76 -10.11 -17.50
CA LEU A 41 -4.73 -10.19 -18.97
C LEU A 41 -4.37 -8.83 -19.60
N VAL A 42 -4.87 -7.72 -19.05
CA VAL A 42 -4.53 -6.37 -19.51
C VAL A 42 -3.06 -6.05 -19.25
N LEU A 43 -2.54 -6.41 -18.07
CA LEU A 43 -1.12 -6.22 -17.72
C LEU A 43 -0.21 -7.03 -18.64
N TYR A 44 -0.51 -8.31 -18.85
CA TYR A 44 0.22 -9.15 -19.80
C TYR A 44 0.19 -8.56 -21.22
N SER A 45 -0.98 -8.14 -21.70
CA SER A 45 -1.11 -7.54 -23.03
C SER A 45 -0.33 -6.24 -23.15
N ALA A 46 -0.29 -5.43 -22.10
CA ALA A 46 0.44 -4.17 -22.08
C ALA A 46 1.96 -4.38 -22.04
N TRP A 47 2.44 -5.41 -21.35
CA TRP A 47 3.84 -5.83 -21.37
C TRP A 47 4.23 -6.44 -22.72
N ALA A 48 3.40 -7.30 -23.31
CA ALA A 48 3.73 -7.95 -24.57
C ALA A 48 3.69 -7.00 -25.78
N SER A 49 2.83 -5.97 -25.77
CA SER A 49 2.60 -5.13 -26.97
C SER A 49 3.85 -4.36 -27.47
N PRO A 50 4.66 -3.70 -26.61
CA PRO A 50 5.91 -3.06 -27.04
C PRO A 50 6.93 -4.07 -27.59
N PHE A 51 7.04 -5.24 -26.95
CA PHE A 51 7.90 -6.32 -27.40
C PHE A 51 7.48 -6.84 -28.78
N GLU A 52 6.19 -7.15 -28.98
CA GLU A 52 5.62 -7.55 -30.28
C GLU A 52 5.92 -6.51 -31.38
N LEU A 53 5.81 -5.21 -31.06
CA LEU A 53 6.11 -4.13 -32.01
C LEU A 53 7.60 -4.09 -32.40
N SER A 54 8.49 -4.21 -31.41
CA SER A 54 9.93 -4.21 -31.67
C SER A 54 10.39 -5.42 -32.50
N MET A 55 9.71 -6.55 -32.30
CA MET A 55 10.06 -7.83 -32.90
C MET A 55 9.24 -8.17 -34.14
N GLU A 56 8.37 -7.27 -34.64
CA GLU A 56 7.42 -7.58 -35.73
C GLU A 56 8.10 -8.14 -36.99
N LYS A 57 9.36 -7.77 -37.25
CA LYS A 57 10.17 -8.32 -38.36
C LYS A 57 10.84 -9.67 -38.07
N ALA A 58 11.14 -10.00 -36.82
CA ALA A 58 11.73 -11.29 -36.42
C ALA A 58 10.65 -12.31 -35.98
N ALA A 59 9.42 -11.85 -35.74
CA ALA A 59 8.27 -12.64 -35.32
C ALA A 59 7.62 -13.48 -36.43
N SER A 60 8.01 -13.31 -37.69
CA SER A 60 7.47 -14.06 -38.83
C SER A 60 7.66 -15.58 -38.74
N ILE A 61 8.55 -16.07 -37.87
CA ILE A 61 8.84 -17.51 -37.72
C ILE A 61 8.45 -18.09 -36.33
N ALA A 62 8.35 -17.28 -35.26
CA ALA A 62 8.21 -17.80 -33.89
C ALA A 62 6.86 -17.50 -33.17
N LEU A 63 6.06 -16.54 -33.63
CA LEU A 63 4.95 -15.97 -32.83
C LEU A 63 3.54 -16.51 -33.15
N VAL A 64 3.43 -17.52 -34.02
CA VAL A 64 2.14 -18.20 -34.29
C VAL A 64 1.66 -19.02 -33.08
N VAL A 65 2.56 -19.39 -32.14
CA VAL A 65 2.26 -20.34 -31.06
C VAL A 65 1.80 -19.67 -29.74
N ILE A 66 2.04 -18.36 -29.53
CA ILE A 66 1.74 -17.67 -28.25
C ILE A 66 0.66 -16.58 -28.41
N ARG A 67 -0.33 -16.82 -29.27
CA ARG A 67 -1.61 -16.08 -29.18
C ARG A 67 -2.60 -16.92 -28.40
N PRO A 68 -2.78 -16.70 -27.09
CA PRO A 68 -3.86 -17.36 -26.37
C PRO A 68 -5.18 -16.86 -26.98
N SER A 69 -6.02 -17.81 -27.40
CA SER A 69 -7.41 -17.62 -27.83
C SER A 69 -8.28 -17.05 -26.70
N GLY A 70 -8.05 -15.79 -26.30
CA GLY A 70 -8.88 -15.05 -25.35
C GLY A 70 -10.01 -14.26 -26.01
N ARG A 71 -10.36 -14.57 -27.26
CA ARG A 71 -11.25 -13.74 -28.10
C ARG A 71 -12.68 -14.30 -28.30
N CYS A 72 -13.11 -15.29 -27.52
CA CYS A 72 -14.41 -15.97 -27.68
C CYS A 72 -15.62 -15.33 -26.96
N LEU A 73 -15.59 -14.05 -26.54
CA LEU A 73 -16.73 -13.46 -25.77
C LEU A 73 -17.33 -12.16 -26.31
N LEU A 74 -17.05 -11.76 -27.55
CA LEU A 74 -17.88 -10.76 -28.25
C LEU A 74 -18.09 -11.13 -29.71
N ARG A 75 -19.35 -11.41 -30.01
CA ARG A 75 -20.05 -11.45 -31.31
C ARG A 75 -19.34 -10.58 -32.38
N HIS A 76 -19.16 -11.13 -33.59
CA HIS A 76 -18.96 -10.40 -34.86
C HIS A 76 -17.53 -10.01 -35.36
N ARG A 77 -16.48 -10.84 -35.25
CA ARG A 77 -15.14 -10.47 -35.83
C ARG A 77 -14.34 -11.52 -36.63
N HIS A 78 -14.95 -12.59 -37.14
CA HIS A 78 -14.20 -13.58 -37.96
C HIS A 78 -13.81 -13.08 -39.37
N CYS A 79 -14.50 -12.07 -39.93
CA CYS A 79 -14.18 -11.54 -41.27
C CYS A 79 -12.94 -10.62 -41.31
N HIS A 80 -12.49 -10.11 -40.16
CA HIS A 80 -11.44 -9.07 -40.09
C HIS A 80 -10.00 -9.62 -40.03
N ILE A 81 -9.86 -10.94 -39.81
CA ILE A 81 -8.56 -11.61 -39.63
C ILE A 81 -7.99 -12.09 -40.98
N LEU A 82 -8.85 -12.51 -41.92
CA LEU A 82 -8.45 -12.91 -43.28
C LEU A 82 -8.09 -11.72 -44.18
N LEU A 83 -8.77 -10.57 -44.05
CA LEU A 83 -8.43 -9.36 -44.82
C LEU A 83 -7.07 -8.73 -44.43
N ARG A 84 -6.56 -9.00 -43.22
CA ARG A 84 -5.28 -8.45 -42.75
C ARG A 84 -4.06 -9.12 -43.37
N HIS A 85 -4.18 -10.40 -43.75
CA HIS A 85 -3.08 -11.17 -44.33
C HIS A 85 -2.88 -10.90 -45.83
N LEU A 86 -3.88 -10.39 -46.54
CA LEU A 86 -3.83 -10.19 -48.00
C LEU A 86 -3.34 -8.80 -48.46
N VAL A 87 -3.17 -7.81 -47.57
CA VAL A 87 -2.98 -6.39 -47.97
C VAL A 87 -1.64 -5.76 -47.54
N THR A 88 -0.79 -6.40 -46.72
CA THR A 88 0.23 -5.65 -45.95
C THR A 88 1.68 -6.11 -46.12
N GLY A 89 2.29 -5.86 -47.29
CA GLY A 89 3.74 -6.03 -47.50
C GLY A 89 4.62 -4.81 -47.10
N LYS A 90 4.05 -3.59 -47.02
CA LYS A 90 4.83 -2.35 -46.75
C LYS A 90 4.24 -1.39 -45.72
N ARG A 91 3.01 -1.61 -45.25
CA ARG A 91 2.28 -0.68 -44.34
C ARG A 91 2.33 -1.08 -42.86
N GLN A 92 3.12 -2.09 -42.50
CA GLN A 92 3.03 -2.78 -41.20
C GLN A 92 3.35 -1.89 -39.98
N GLY A 93 4.33 -0.98 -40.07
CA GLY A 93 4.74 -0.15 -38.92
C GLY A 93 3.63 0.74 -38.33
N LEU A 94 2.75 1.30 -39.17
CA LEU A 94 1.65 2.15 -38.70
C LEU A 94 0.58 1.33 -37.95
N TRP A 95 0.29 0.11 -38.41
CA TRP A 95 -0.64 -0.80 -37.73
C TRP A 95 -0.09 -1.30 -36.40
N GLY A 96 1.23 -1.49 -36.32
CA GLY A 96 1.96 -1.78 -35.08
C GLY A 96 1.77 -0.68 -34.04
N LEU A 97 1.94 0.60 -34.43
CA LEU A 97 1.69 1.74 -33.54
C LEU A 97 0.24 1.82 -33.07
N LEU A 98 -0.74 1.51 -33.93
CA LEU A 98 -2.15 1.44 -33.52
C LEU A 98 -2.42 0.35 -32.47
N ASN A 99 -1.60 -0.71 -32.40
CA ASN A 99 -1.70 -1.69 -31.32
C ASN A 99 -1.32 -1.10 -29.97
N LEU A 100 -0.49 -0.05 -29.90
CA LEU A 100 -0.16 0.64 -28.65
C LEU A 100 -1.36 1.40 -28.07
N LEU A 101 -2.43 1.66 -28.84
CA LEU A 101 -3.68 2.18 -28.30
C LEU A 101 -4.30 1.23 -27.25
N ARG A 102 -3.90 -0.05 -27.24
CA ARG A 102 -4.27 -1.00 -26.17
C ARG A 102 -3.74 -0.56 -24.80
N LEU A 103 -2.64 0.18 -24.74
CA LEU A 103 -2.06 0.71 -23.49
C LEU A 103 -3.02 1.66 -22.77
N TRP A 104 -3.99 2.26 -23.46
CA TRP A 104 -5.09 3.00 -22.81
C TRP A 104 -5.81 2.16 -21.73
N ARG A 105 -5.88 0.84 -21.90
CA ARG A 105 -6.50 -0.07 -20.94
C ARG A 105 -5.73 -0.19 -19.62
N LEU A 106 -4.46 0.24 -19.56
CA LEU A 106 -3.67 0.30 -18.32
C LEU A 106 -4.30 1.21 -17.25
N ARG A 107 -5.21 2.12 -17.62
CA ARG A 107 -6.08 2.85 -16.66
C ARG A 107 -6.80 1.92 -15.68
N CYS A 108 -7.09 0.68 -16.09
CA CYS A 108 -7.69 -0.33 -15.21
C CYS A 108 -6.74 -0.76 -14.09
N ALA A 109 -5.43 -0.84 -14.35
CA ALA A 109 -4.43 -1.17 -13.33
C ALA A 109 -4.38 -0.10 -12.22
N SER A 110 -4.54 1.17 -12.57
CA SER A 110 -4.65 2.25 -11.57
C SER A 110 -5.82 2.04 -10.62
N LYS A 111 -6.96 1.52 -11.11
CA LYS A 111 -8.11 1.16 -10.26
C LYS A 111 -7.82 -0.05 -9.37
N LEU A 112 -7.02 -1.00 -9.83
CA LEU A 112 -6.56 -2.12 -9.01
C LEU A 112 -5.72 -1.63 -7.84
N PHE A 113 -4.68 -0.85 -8.12
CA PHE A 113 -3.82 -0.31 -7.06
C PHE A 113 -4.61 0.56 -6.08
N ALA A 114 -5.55 1.40 -6.56
CA ALA A 114 -6.41 2.17 -5.68
C ALA A 114 -7.35 1.32 -4.80
N ARG A 115 -7.70 0.11 -5.23
CA ARG A 115 -8.49 -0.84 -4.44
C ARG A 115 -7.62 -1.56 -3.42
N VAL A 116 -6.42 -1.99 -3.82
CA VAL A 116 -5.46 -2.69 -2.96
C VAL A 116 -4.94 -1.74 -1.86
N GLU A 117 -4.62 -0.49 -2.19
CA GLU A 117 -4.19 0.54 -1.22
C GLU A 117 -5.26 0.86 -0.16
N LYS A 118 -6.54 0.59 -0.44
CA LYS A 118 -7.65 0.78 0.51
C LYS A 118 -8.00 -0.47 1.32
N ASP A 119 -7.49 -1.64 0.93
CA ASP A 119 -7.79 -2.89 1.61
C ASP A 119 -6.87 -3.02 2.83
N VAL A 120 -7.45 -2.91 4.02
CA VAL A 120 -6.74 -2.91 5.33
C VAL A 120 -5.91 -4.17 5.56
N ARG A 121 -6.15 -5.24 4.80
CA ARG A 121 -5.40 -6.50 4.89
C ARG A 121 -4.00 -6.41 4.29
N PHE A 122 -3.74 -5.41 3.45
CA PHE A 122 -2.43 -5.20 2.83
C PHE A 122 -1.74 -3.99 3.44
N SER A 123 -0.46 -4.16 3.78
CA SER A 123 0.35 -3.06 4.30
C SER A 123 0.46 -1.94 3.27
N TYR A 124 0.08 -0.73 3.69
CA TYR A 124 0.14 0.47 2.85
C TYR A 124 1.56 0.72 2.29
N LEU A 125 2.60 0.45 3.08
CA LEU A 125 4.00 0.59 2.68
C LEU A 125 4.36 -0.31 1.49
N TRP A 126 4.14 -1.62 1.63
CA TRP A 126 4.47 -2.61 0.60
C TRP A 126 3.67 -2.40 -0.69
N THR A 127 2.38 -2.08 -0.58
CA THR A 127 1.54 -1.84 -1.76
C THR A 127 2.02 -0.65 -2.58
N ARG A 128 2.46 0.43 -1.92
CA ARG A 128 3.06 1.60 -2.58
C ARG A 128 4.42 1.28 -3.20
N LEU A 129 5.29 0.54 -2.51
CA LEU A 129 6.61 0.14 -3.05
C LEU A 129 6.46 -0.76 -4.29
N ILE A 130 5.59 -1.76 -4.25
CA ILE A 130 5.31 -2.64 -5.40
C ILE A 130 4.78 -1.83 -6.59
N LYS A 131 3.87 -0.87 -6.34
CA LYS A 131 3.36 0.01 -7.40
C LYS A 131 4.46 0.82 -8.06
N LEU A 132 5.38 1.41 -7.28
CA LEU A 132 6.52 2.15 -7.82
C LEU A 132 7.44 1.24 -8.64
N LEU A 133 7.76 0.05 -8.13
CA LEU A 133 8.56 -0.94 -8.84
C LEU A 133 7.93 -1.34 -10.18
N CYS A 134 6.61 -1.63 -10.20
CA CYS A 134 5.91 -1.98 -11.43
C CYS A 134 5.94 -0.86 -12.48
N VAL A 135 5.78 0.41 -12.05
CA VAL A 135 5.85 1.57 -12.96
C VAL A 135 7.26 1.69 -13.55
N THR A 136 8.29 1.56 -12.72
CA THR A 136 9.70 1.63 -13.16
C THR A 136 10.05 0.51 -14.13
N LEU A 137 9.70 -0.74 -13.82
CA LEU A 137 9.95 -1.89 -14.69
C LEU A 137 9.23 -1.76 -16.03
N PHE A 138 7.99 -1.26 -16.04
CA PHE A 138 7.24 -1.02 -17.27
C PHE A 138 7.88 0.07 -18.13
N ALA A 139 8.34 1.17 -17.52
CA ALA A 139 9.04 2.24 -18.23
C ALA A 139 10.36 1.75 -18.87
N LEU A 140 11.15 0.98 -18.11
CA LEU A 140 12.38 0.34 -18.61
C LEU A 140 12.12 -0.60 -19.77
N HIS A 141 11.12 -1.48 -19.64
CA HIS A 141 10.73 -2.41 -20.70
C HIS A 141 10.28 -1.66 -21.96
N PHE A 142 9.45 -0.62 -21.80
CA PHE A 142 8.98 0.19 -22.91
C PHE A 142 10.12 0.90 -23.64
N ALA A 143 11.06 1.49 -22.88
CA ALA A 143 12.25 2.13 -23.44
C ALA A 143 13.15 1.12 -24.17
N ALA A 144 13.41 -0.04 -23.57
CA ALA A 144 14.21 -1.11 -24.19
C ALA A 144 13.57 -1.59 -25.51
N CYS A 145 12.25 -1.76 -25.56
CA CYS A 145 11.55 -2.14 -26.79
C CYS A 145 11.62 -1.07 -27.88
N ILE A 146 11.53 0.22 -27.54
CA ILE A 146 11.74 1.30 -28.52
C ILE A 146 13.18 1.28 -29.03
N TYR A 147 14.15 1.10 -28.13
CA TYR A 147 15.57 1.06 -28.48
C TYR A 147 15.92 -0.09 -29.42
N LEU A 148 15.31 -1.28 -29.19
CA LEU A 148 15.37 -2.42 -30.13
C LEU A 148 14.68 -2.13 -31.45
N TRP A 149 13.49 -1.52 -31.40
CA TRP A 149 12.73 -1.17 -32.60
C TRP A 149 13.53 -0.23 -33.52
N MET A 150 14.29 0.72 -32.95
CA MET A 150 15.15 1.61 -33.71
C MET A 150 16.24 0.83 -34.47
N VAL A 151 16.88 -0.16 -33.86
CA VAL A 151 17.91 -1.00 -34.51
C VAL A 151 17.33 -1.78 -35.69
N PHE A 152 16.22 -2.50 -35.48
CA PHE A 152 15.62 -3.35 -36.53
C PHE A 152 14.95 -2.56 -37.67
N ASN A 153 14.74 -1.26 -37.51
CA ASN A 153 14.18 -0.38 -38.53
C ASN A 153 15.19 0.58 -39.14
N TYR A 154 16.42 0.63 -38.63
CA TYR A 154 17.49 1.43 -39.22
C TYR A 154 18.08 0.73 -40.45
N LYS A 155 18.41 1.51 -41.49
CA LYS A 155 18.87 0.96 -42.78
C LYS A 155 20.27 0.33 -42.69
N ILE A 156 21.19 0.98 -41.97
CA ILE A 156 22.58 0.57 -41.85
C ILE A 156 22.82 0.14 -40.42
N LYS A 157 22.67 -1.16 -40.15
CA LYS A 157 22.64 -1.68 -38.77
C LYS A 157 23.97 -1.50 -38.01
N GLU A 158 25.09 -1.38 -38.70
CA GLU A 158 26.41 -1.09 -38.11
C GLU A 158 26.47 0.30 -37.46
N LEU A 159 25.65 1.25 -37.91
CA LEU A 159 25.56 2.61 -37.36
C LEU A 159 24.47 2.72 -36.28
N THR A 160 24.32 1.67 -35.47
CA THR A 160 23.41 1.63 -34.33
C THR A 160 24.17 1.38 -33.02
N TRP A 161 23.53 1.67 -31.89
CA TRP A 161 24.10 1.49 -30.56
C TRP A 161 24.65 0.09 -30.28
N ILE A 162 24.05 -0.96 -30.87
CA ILE A 162 24.51 -2.34 -30.73
C ILE A 162 25.44 -2.75 -31.88
N GLY A 163 25.12 -2.34 -33.11
CA GLY A 163 25.87 -2.76 -34.29
C GLY A 163 27.26 -2.15 -34.40
N SER A 164 27.51 -1.04 -33.71
CA SER A 164 28.85 -0.43 -33.62
C SER A 164 29.81 -1.18 -32.71
N GLN A 165 29.27 -1.90 -31.71
CA GLN A 165 30.06 -2.63 -30.71
C GLN A 165 30.15 -4.13 -31.02
N ILE A 166 29.07 -4.71 -31.54
CA ILE A 166 28.96 -6.14 -31.79
C ILE A 166 28.68 -6.34 -33.28
N HIS A 167 29.74 -6.68 -34.01
CA HIS A 167 29.61 -7.16 -35.38
C HIS A 167 28.76 -8.43 -35.42
N SER A 168 27.88 -8.52 -36.43
CA SER A 168 26.97 -9.66 -36.64
C SER A 168 26.03 -9.97 -35.45
N PHE A 169 25.52 -8.94 -34.76
CA PHE A 169 24.51 -9.12 -33.71
C PHE A 169 23.22 -9.80 -34.23
N GLU A 170 22.96 -9.77 -35.54
CA GLU A 170 21.79 -10.41 -36.16
C GLU A 170 21.80 -11.94 -36.04
N ASP A 171 22.99 -12.55 -36.00
CA ASP A 171 23.16 -14.00 -35.87
C ASP A 171 22.98 -14.45 -34.40
N ARG A 172 22.92 -13.49 -33.47
CA ARG A 172 22.70 -13.77 -32.05
C ARG A 172 21.21 -13.94 -31.76
N SER A 173 20.91 -14.57 -30.62
CA SER A 173 19.54 -14.74 -30.18
C SER A 173 18.85 -13.40 -29.93
N VAL A 174 17.55 -13.34 -30.20
CA VAL A 174 16.71 -12.17 -29.88
C VAL A 174 16.86 -11.77 -28.41
N TRP A 175 16.95 -12.76 -27.52
CA TRP A 175 17.13 -12.55 -26.09
C TRP A 175 18.41 -11.81 -25.76
N PHE A 176 19.49 -12.04 -26.51
CA PHE A 176 20.74 -11.30 -26.32
C PHE A 176 20.53 -9.80 -26.59
N CYS A 177 19.93 -9.44 -27.73
CA CYS A 177 19.63 -8.05 -28.06
C CYS A 177 18.71 -7.42 -27.00
N TYR A 178 17.66 -8.13 -26.58
CA TYR A 178 16.73 -7.65 -25.57
C TYR A 178 17.42 -7.41 -24.21
N THR A 179 18.28 -8.33 -23.78
CA THR A 179 19.06 -8.16 -22.55
C THR A 179 19.99 -6.95 -22.64
N CYS A 180 20.68 -6.72 -23.76
CA CYS A 180 21.50 -5.52 -23.97
C CYS A 180 20.67 -4.23 -23.93
N ALA A 181 19.49 -4.21 -24.54
CA ALA A 181 18.61 -3.03 -24.53
C ALA A 181 18.04 -2.74 -23.13
N VAL A 182 17.72 -3.77 -22.34
CA VAL A 182 17.31 -3.64 -20.94
C VAL A 182 18.46 -3.16 -20.08
N TYR A 183 19.66 -3.69 -20.28
CA TYR A 183 20.87 -3.25 -19.59
C TYR A 183 21.19 -1.78 -19.87
N TRP A 184 21.11 -1.32 -21.13
CA TRP A 184 21.25 0.10 -21.49
C TRP A 184 20.17 0.96 -20.81
N SER A 185 18.92 0.50 -20.80
CA SER A 185 17.82 1.23 -20.15
C SER A 185 18.02 1.35 -18.65
N ILE A 186 18.47 0.28 -17.98
CA ILE A 186 18.73 0.25 -16.53
C ILE A 186 19.93 1.14 -16.16
N THR A 187 21.04 1.06 -16.89
CA THR A 187 22.24 1.88 -16.62
C THR A 187 21.97 3.36 -16.84
N THR A 188 21.12 3.71 -17.81
CA THR A 188 20.66 5.09 -18.03
C THR A 188 19.69 5.56 -16.94
N LEU A 189 18.73 4.72 -16.53
CA LEU A 189 17.82 5.04 -15.42
C LEU A 189 18.56 5.24 -14.09
N ALA A 190 19.51 4.34 -13.80
CA ALA A 190 20.34 4.39 -12.60
C ALA A 190 21.42 5.48 -12.67
N THR A 191 21.48 6.25 -13.76
CA THR A 191 22.47 7.32 -13.98
C THR A 191 23.92 6.86 -13.86
N VAL A 192 24.19 5.57 -14.14
CA VAL A 192 25.53 4.99 -14.10
C VAL A 192 26.28 5.29 -15.38
N GLY A 193 25.66 5.00 -16.53
CA GLY A 193 26.17 5.39 -17.86
C GLY A 193 27.60 4.96 -18.15
N TYR A 194 27.90 3.65 -18.19
CA TYR A 194 29.25 3.14 -18.46
C TYR A 194 29.82 3.58 -19.82
N GLY A 195 28.97 3.87 -20.82
CA GLY A 195 29.37 4.31 -22.16
C GLY A 195 29.70 3.17 -23.14
N ASP A 196 29.61 1.93 -22.69
CA ASP A 196 29.75 0.72 -23.49
C ASP A 196 28.68 0.60 -24.58
N LEU A 197 27.44 0.96 -24.26
CA LEU A 197 26.33 1.09 -25.20
C LEU A 197 25.90 2.55 -25.29
N HIS A 198 26.06 3.17 -26.45
CA HIS A 198 25.75 4.57 -26.66
C HIS A 198 25.12 4.80 -28.04
N ALA A 199 24.34 5.87 -28.15
CA ALA A 199 23.69 6.24 -29.40
C ALA A 199 24.71 6.68 -30.46
N THR A 200 24.65 6.10 -31.64
CA THR A 200 25.57 6.44 -32.76
C THR A 200 24.89 7.27 -33.83
N ASN A 201 23.58 7.12 -34.02
CA ASN A 201 22.80 7.88 -34.99
C ASN A 201 21.97 8.99 -34.34
N ILE A 202 21.62 10.01 -35.14
CA ILE A 202 20.87 11.19 -34.69
C ILE A 202 19.53 10.78 -34.06
N GLY A 203 18.87 9.75 -34.59
CA GLY A 203 17.59 9.25 -34.05
C GLY A 203 17.72 8.67 -32.64
N GLU A 204 18.72 7.83 -32.42
CA GLU A 204 19.07 7.26 -31.12
C GLU A 204 19.52 8.35 -30.14
N MET A 205 20.26 9.36 -30.60
CA MET A 205 20.68 10.49 -29.76
C MET A 205 19.47 11.28 -29.26
N LEU A 206 18.53 11.62 -30.16
CA LEU A 206 17.29 12.31 -29.79
C LEU A 206 16.45 11.49 -28.81
N PHE A 207 16.31 10.18 -29.04
CA PHE A 207 15.61 9.29 -28.10
C PHE A 207 16.31 9.23 -26.74
N SER A 208 17.64 9.14 -26.72
CA SER A 208 18.43 9.09 -25.48
C SER A 208 18.27 10.38 -24.68
N ILE A 209 18.28 11.55 -25.33
CA ILE A 209 18.01 12.84 -24.67
C ILE A 209 16.63 12.85 -24.03
N ALA A 210 15.59 12.45 -24.79
CA ALA A 210 14.23 12.40 -24.27
C ALA A 210 14.07 11.42 -23.10
N PHE A 211 14.72 10.26 -23.18
CA PHE A 211 14.68 9.25 -22.13
C PHE A 211 15.44 9.67 -20.87
N MET A 212 16.60 10.33 -21.00
CA MET A 212 17.33 10.88 -19.85
C MET A 212 16.54 11.97 -19.13
N LEU A 213 15.86 12.87 -19.85
CA LEU A 213 14.96 13.86 -19.25
C LEU A 213 13.78 13.20 -18.51
N PHE A 214 13.20 12.16 -19.11
CA PHE A 214 12.16 11.37 -18.46
C PHE A 214 12.67 10.69 -17.18
N ASN A 215 13.88 10.12 -17.20
CA ASN A 215 14.49 9.45 -16.05
C ASN A 215 14.74 10.41 -14.89
N MET A 216 15.15 11.66 -15.15
CA MET A 216 15.26 12.69 -14.10
C MET A 216 13.91 12.93 -13.38
N GLY A 217 12.82 13.01 -14.15
CA GLY A 217 11.47 13.14 -13.60
C GLY A 217 11.01 11.89 -12.84
N LEU A 218 11.32 10.70 -13.36
CA LEU A 218 10.94 9.43 -12.73
C LEU A 218 11.69 9.20 -11.42
N THR A 219 13.01 9.42 -11.40
CA THR A 219 13.85 9.24 -10.21
C THR A 219 13.47 10.23 -9.10
N SER A 220 13.21 11.50 -9.44
CA SER A 220 12.73 12.48 -8.45
C SER A 220 11.36 12.10 -7.87
N TYR A 221 10.45 11.57 -8.69
CA TYR A 221 9.17 11.04 -8.24
C TYR A 221 9.33 9.84 -7.30
N ILE A 222 10.22 8.88 -7.62
CA ILE A 222 10.48 7.70 -6.78
C ILE A 222 11.03 8.13 -5.42
N ILE A 223 12.07 8.96 -5.41
CA ILE A 223 12.69 9.47 -4.18
C ILE A 223 11.65 10.18 -3.32
N GLY A 224 10.89 11.13 -3.89
CA GLY A 224 9.85 11.85 -3.15
C GLY A 224 8.77 10.94 -2.57
N ASN A 225 8.42 9.84 -3.24
CA ASN A 225 7.49 8.85 -2.70
C ASN A 225 8.09 8.04 -1.53
N ILE A 226 9.36 7.64 -1.64
CA ILE A 226 10.07 6.91 -0.58
C ILE A 226 10.23 7.80 0.66
N THR A 227 10.65 9.06 0.50
CA THR A 227 10.76 10.01 1.62
C THR A 227 9.43 10.19 2.34
N ASN A 228 8.33 10.36 1.61
CA ASN A 228 6.98 10.47 2.20
C ASN A 228 6.56 9.21 2.98
N LEU A 229 7.09 8.05 2.60
CA LEU A 229 6.79 6.78 3.24
C LEU A 229 7.62 6.61 4.52
N VAL A 230 8.93 6.85 4.44
CA VAL A 230 9.85 6.80 5.59
C VAL A 230 9.42 7.79 6.68
N VAL A 231 9.06 9.02 6.31
CA VAL A 231 8.60 10.03 7.28
C VAL A 231 7.34 9.57 8.02
N ARG A 232 6.42 8.85 7.34
CA ARG A 232 5.20 8.32 7.98
C ARG A 232 5.52 7.19 8.94
N GLU A 233 6.40 6.29 8.54
CA GLU A 233 6.83 5.15 9.35
C GLU A 233 7.54 5.59 10.63
N THR A 234 8.48 6.55 10.53
CA THR A 234 9.23 7.04 11.70
C THR A 234 8.48 8.09 12.53
N SER A 235 7.27 8.52 12.13
CA SER A 235 6.53 9.62 12.79
C SER A 235 6.30 9.38 14.29
N ASN A 236 5.95 8.16 14.70
CA ASN A 236 5.71 7.84 16.11
C ASN A 236 7.01 7.86 16.92
N THR A 237 8.09 7.34 16.34
CA THR A 237 9.43 7.36 16.95
C THR A 237 9.94 8.78 17.12
N PHE A 238 9.77 9.64 16.11
CA PHE A 238 10.13 11.06 16.21
C PHE A 238 9.37 11.75 17.35
N LYS A 239 8.04 11.58 17.43
CA LYS A 239 7.25 12.16 18.54
C LYS A 239 7.70 11.67 19.93
N MET A 240 8.10 10.40 20.04
CA MET A 240 8.63 9.87 21.29
C MET A 240 9.97 10.53 21.64
N ARG A 241 10.88 10.68 20.67
CA ARG A 241 12.17 11.35 20.86
C ARG A 241 12.01 12.84 21.19
N ASP A 242 11.10 13.54 20.51
CA ASP A 242 10.78 14.94 20.79
C ASP A 242 10.26 15.10 22.23
N MET A 243 9.44 14.16 22.71
CA MET A 243 8.99 14.15 24.10
C MET A 243 10.15 13.94 25.07
N VAL A 244 11.04 12.98 24.82
CA VAL A 244 12.22 12.73 25.66
C VAL A 244 13.13 13.97 25.71
N GLN A 245 13.37 14.60 24.56
CA GLN A 245 14.15 15.82 24.44
C GLN A 245 13.48 16.97 25.21
N TRP A 246 12.18 17.18 25.02
CA TRP A 246 11.42 18.20 25.73
C TRP A 246 11.46 18.01 27.25
N VAL A 247 11.30 16.78 27.75
CA VAL A 247 11.41 16.50 29.20
C VAL A 247 12.81 16.81 29.71
N SER A 248 13.85 16.50 28.93
CA SER A 248 15.24 16.80 29.31
C SER A 248 15.53 18.30 29.35
N GLU A 249 15.13 19.05 28.32
CA GLU A 249 15.29 20.51 28.24
C GLU A 249 14.47 21.23 29.33
N PHE A 250 13.22 20.82 29.53
CA PHE A 250 12.38 21.36 30.59
C PHE A 250 12.95 21.05 31.98
N GLY A 251 13.50 19.84 32.16
CA GLY A 251 14.16 19.43 33.39
C GLY A 251 15.41 20.25 33.71
N SER A 252 16.24 20.54 32.71
CA SER A 252 17.46 21.33 32.88
C SER A 252 17.16 22.82 33.11
N MET A 253 16.24 23.41 32.35
CA MET A 253 15.85 24.82 32.50
C MET A 253 15.26 25.12 33.88
N ASN A 254 14.46 24.20 34.42
CA ASN A 254 13.78 24.38 35.71
C ASN A 254 14.49 23.71 36.90
N ARG A 255 15.69 23.13 36.68
CA ARG A 255 16.47 22.41 37.71
C ARG A 255 15.64 21.37 38.47
N LEU A 256 14.85 20.58 37.74
CA LEU A 256 14.00 19.57 38.36
C LEU A 256 14.84 18.46 39.01
N PRO A 257 14.43 17.92 40.17
CA PRO A 257 15.02 16.73 40.73
C PRO A 257 14.96 15.55 39.75
N GLU A 258 15.99 14.71 39.74
CA GLU A 258 16.10 13.58 38.82
C GLU A 258 14.89 12.65 38.87
N VAL A 259 14.37 12.38 40.08
CA VAL A 259 13.17 11.56 40.30
C VAL A 259 11.96 12.09 39.52
N MET A 260 11.76 13.41 39.48
CA MET A 260 10.63 14.01 38.75
C MET A 260 10.82 13.87 37.23
N ARG A 261 12.05 14.04 36.74
CA ARG A 261 12.40 13.84 35.32
C ARG A 261 12.15 12.39 34.89
N GLU A 262 12.58 11.43 35.69
CA GLU A 262 12.34 10.00 35.44
C GLU A 262 10.85 9.66 35.43
N GLN A 263 10.07 10.21 36.36
CA GLN A 263 8.61 10.04 36.38
C GLN A 263 7.94 10.64 35.13
N MET A 264 8.39 11.81 34.69
CA MET A 264 7.90 12.44 33.46
C MET A 264 8.22 11.58 32.23
N LEU A 265 9.44 11.07 32.12
CA LEU A 265 9.86 10.17 31.04
C LEU A 265 9.07 8.86 31.05
N ALA A 266 8.91 8.23 32.22
CA ALA A 266 8.16 6.98 32.37
C ALA A 266 6.68 7.17 31.98
N ASN A 267 6.04 8.26 32.41
CA ASN A 267 4.65 8.58 32.02
C ASN A 267 4.55 8.85 30.51
N GLY A 268 5.48 9.62 29.96
CA GLY A 268 5.55 9.89 28.53
C GLY A 268 5.68 8.61 27.70
N GLN A 269 6.62 7.73 28.04
CA GLN A 269 6.83 6.44 27.38
C GLN A 269 5.59 5.54 27.48
N LEU A 270 4.97 5.46 28.67
CA LEU A 270 3.73 4.70 28.86
C LEU A 270 2.63 5.20 27.92
N ARG A 271 2.45 6.52 27.79
CA ARG A 271 1.44 7.09 26.87
C ARG A 271 1.68 6.72 25.40
N PHE A 272 2.94 6.62 24.96
CA PHE A 272 3.25 6.18 23.60
C PHE A 272 2.92 4.70 23.40
N ARG A 273 3.32 3.83 24.34
CA ARG A 273 3.02 2.39 24.31
C ARG A 273 1.51 2.13 24.35
N THR A 274 0.78 2.78 25.26
CA THR A 274 -0.68 2.62 25.39
C THR A 274 -1.41 3.15 24.16
N LYS A 275 -0.93 4.21 23.49
CA LYS A 275 -1.53 4.67 22.22
C LYS A 275 -1.39 3.64 21.10
N GLU A 276 -0.26 2.94 21.02
CA GLU A 276 -0.08 1.85 20.05
C GLU A 276 -1.01 0.68 20.34
N GLN A 277 -1.17 0.31 21.61
CA GLN A 277 -2.10 -0.76 22.01
C GLN A 277 -3.57 -0.38 21.84
N LEU A 278 -3.98 0.83 22.23
CA LEU A 278 -5.37 1.30 22.09
C LEU A 278 -5.81 1.47 20.62
N GLN A 279 -4.87 1.58 19.67
CA GLN A 279 -5.19 1.52 18.25
C GLN A 279 -5.55 0.11 17.78
N HIS A 280 -5.06 -0.92 18.47
CA HIS A 280 -5.24 -2.32 18.12
C HIS A 280 -6.29 -3.05 18.98
N GLU A 281 -6.61 -2.59 20.19
CA GLU A 281 -7.51 -3.30 21.10
C GLU A 281 -8.77 -2.50 21.50
N HIS A 282 -9.90 -3.07 21.08
CA HIS A 282 -11.25 -2.94 21.62
C HIS A 282 -11.73 -1.55 22.10
N VAL A 283 -12.54 -0.89 21.26
CA VAL A 283 -13.59 0.03 21.74
C VAL A 283 -14.58 -0.78 22.60
N LYS A 284 -14.29 -0.95 23.89
CA LYS A 284 -15.23 -1.54 24.84
C LYS A 284 -16.45 -0.63 24.90
N ARG A 285 -17.63 -1.18 24.61
CA ARG A 285 -18.88 -0.42 24.70
C ARG A 285 -19.37 -0.49 26.14
N ILE A 286 -19.49 0.67 26.76
CA ILE A 286 -20.12 0.82 28.08
C ILE A 286 -21.64 0.79 27.86
N GLY A 287 -22.34 -0.10 28.56
CA GLY A 287 -23.81 -0.21 28.50
C GLY A 287 -24.53 0.94 29.23
N PRO A 288 -25.87 1.01 29.17
CA PRO A 288 -26.68 2.07 29.79
C PRO A 288 -26.54 2.24 31.32
N ARG A 289 -25.86 1.29 31.99
CA ARG A 289 -25.61 1.27 33.45
C ARG A 289 -24.14 1.07 33.80
N GLY A 290 -23.25 1.18 32.81
CA GLY A 290 -21.82 1.04 33.07
C GLY A 290 -21.28 2.27 33.79
N MET A 291 -20.33 2.03 34.68
CA MET A 291 -19.57 3.07 35.36
C MET A 291 -18.32 3.42 34.55
N VAL A 292 -17.88 4.66 34.67
CA VAL A 292 -16.53 5.05 34.25
C VAL A 292 -15.97 6.08 35.22
N GLY A 293 -14.66 6.10 35.40
CA GLY A 293 -14.00 7.04 36.32
C GLY A 293 -13.48 6.38 37.61
N GLU A 294 -13.96 5.18 37.91
CA GLU A 294 -13.54 4.32 39.02
C GLU A 294 -12.04 4.22 39.27
N ILE A 295 -11.21 3.95 38.24
CA ILE A 295 -9.77 3.72 38.37
C ILE A 295 -9.09 4.96 38.97
N GLY A 296 -9.45 6.14 38.47
CA GLY A 296 -8.92 7.39 38.97
C GLY A 296 -9.41 7.78 40.35
N VAL A 297 -10.55 7.25 40.77
CA VAL A 297 -11.07 7.49 42.12
C VAL A 297 -10.51 6.50 43.14
N MET A 298 -10.41 5.22 42.78
CA MET A 298 -9.97 4.17 43.70
C MET A 298 -8.46 4.09 43.84
N PHE A 299 -7.70 4.28 42.76
CA PHE A 299 -6.24 4.16 42.78
C PHE A 299 -5.51 5.50 42.79
N SER A 300 -6.23 6.62 42.64
CA SER A 300 -5.62 7.94 42.47
C SER A 300 -4.64 8.01 41.29
N ILE A 301 -4.89 7.22 40.23
CA ILE A 301 -4.08 7.16 39.00
C ILE A 301 -4.88 7.78 37.84
N PRO A 302 -4.27 8.53 36.90
CA PRO A 302 -4.99 9.03 35.73
C PRO A 302 -5.65 7.90 34.93
N GLN A 303 -6.85 8.15 34.39
CA GLN A 303 -7.56 7.18 33.56
C GLN A 303 -6.72 6.77 32.35
N PRO A 304 -6.51 5.46 32.11
CA PRO A 304 -5.64 5.00 31.03
C PRO A 304 -6.29 5.06 29.65
N PHE A 305 -7.60 5.30 29.58
CA PHE A 305 -8.38 5.35 28.34
C PHE A 305 -9.21 6.63 28.22
N THR A 306 -9.55 6.97 26.97
CA THR A 306 -10.46 8.07 26.65
C THR A 306 -11.85 7.53 26.37
N ILE A 307 -12.87 8.14 26.96
CA ILE A 307 -14.27 7.75 26.77
C ILE A 307 -14.92 8.71 25.78
N ARG A 308 -15.58 8.18 24.75
CA ARG A 308 -16.32 8.99 23.78
C ARG A 308 -17.76 8.48 23.65
N SER A 309 -18.71 9.39 23.77
CA SER A 309 -20.11 9.06 23.53
C SER A 309 -20.44 9.06 22.03
N ARG A 310 -21.24 8.08 21.59
CA ARG A 310 -21.73 7.96 20.19
C ARG A 310 -23.09 8.60 19.98
N ARG A 311 -23.84 8.84 21.06
CA ARG A 311 -25.19 9.41 21.08
C ARG A 311 -25.29 10.37 22.25
N LEU A 312 -26.33 11.18 22.31
CA LEU A 312 -26.59 11.92 23.54
C LEU A 312 -26.84 10.93 24.68
N THR A 313 -26.13 11.10 25.80
CA THR A 313 -26.18 10.22 26.98
C THR A 313 -26.32 11.06 28.23
N GLN A 314 -27.19 10.64 29.14
CA GLN A 314 -27.28 11.23 30.48
C GLN A 314 -26.27 10.51 31.39
N VAL A 315 -25.35 11.26 31.99
CA VAL A 315 -24.29 10.71 32.85
C VAL A 315 -24.44 11.30 34.24
N VAL A 316 -24.58 10.44 35.25
CA VAL A 316 -24.52 10.85 36.66
C VAL A 316 -23.05 10.98 37.05
N ARG A 317 -22.67 12.15 37.55
CA ARG A 317 -21.30 12.41 38.04
C ARG A 317 -21.29 12.41 39.56
N ILE A 318 -20.41 11.59 40.13
CA ILE A 318 -20.08 11.62 41.55
C ILE A 318 -18.63 12.08 41.64
N SER A 319 -18.37 13.20 42.31
CA SER A 319 -17.00 13.68 42.48
C SER A 319 -16.23 12.79 43.46
N HIS A 320 -14.91 12.74 43.32
CA HIS A 320 -14.01 12.06 44.26
C HIS A 320 -14.30 12.40 45.74
N ILE A 321 -14.49 13.69 46.04
CA ILE A 321 -14.73 14.19 47.41
C ILE A 321 -16.04 13.61 47.97
N HIS A 322 -17.14 13.76 47.24
CA HIS A 322 -18.44 13.24 47.64
C HIS A 322 -18.45 11.71 47.80
N LEU A 323 -17.75 10.96 46.93
CA LEU A 323 -17.65 9.51 47.09
C LEU A 323 -16.91 9.14 48.38
N LEU A 324 -15.78 9.81 48.66
CA LEU A 324 -15.03 9.59 49.90
C LEU A 324 -15.84 9.96 51.15
N GLN A 325 -16.63 11.03 51.10
CA GLN A 325 -17.53 11.40 52.20
C GLN A 325 -18.64 10.38 52.45
N ALA A 326 -19.13 9.72 51.39
CA ALA A 326 -20.12 8.65 51.51
C ALA A 326 -19.52 7.34 52.04
N VAL A 327 -18.29 7.02 51.64
CA VAL A 327 -17.63 5.73 51.97
C VAL A 327 -16.93 5.76 53.34
N ARG A 328 -16.35 6.88 53.75
CA ARG A 328 -15.60 6.99 55.02
C ARG A 328 -16.39 6.65 56.28
N PRO A 329 -17.67 7.06 56.44
CA PRO A 329 -18.46 6.72 57.62
C PRO A 329 -18.81 5.22 57.70
N ASN A 330 -18.96 4.56 56.55
CA ASN A 330 -19.36 3.16 56.44
C ASN A 330 -18.22 2.32 55.85
N THR A 331 -17.20 2.04 56.66
CA THR A 331 -16.02 1.28 56.22
C THR A 331 -16.36 -0.12 55.69
N ALA A 332 -17.38 -0.78 56.23
CA ALA A 332 -17.87 -2.07 55.75
C ALA A 332 -18.41 -2.00 54.30
N ASP A 333 -19.24 -0.99 54.00
CA ASP A 333 -19.78 -0.76 52.66
C ASP A 333 -18.65 -0.38 51.68
N GLY A 334 -17.66 0.39 52.14
CA GLY A 334 -16.48 0.74 51.37
C GLY A 334 -15.69 -0.48 50.88
N CYS A 335 -15.46 -1.46 51.76
CA CYS A 335 -14.79 -2.72 51.40
C CYS A 335 -15.59 -3.52 50.37
N ILE A 336 -16.92 -3.55 50.49
CA ILE A 336 -17.81 -4.23 49.53
C ILE A 336 -17.76 -3.55 48.16
N VAL A 337 -17.83 -2.21 48.12
CA VAL A 337 -17.73 -1.43 46.87
C VAL A 337 -16.38 -1.68 46.19
N PHE A 338 -15.29 -1.68 46.97
CA PHE A 338 -13.95 -1.95 46.45
C PHE A 338 -13.80 -3.39 45.94
N SER A 339 -14.34 -4.39 46.66
CA SER A 339 -14.33 -5.79 46.24
C SER A 339 -15.14 -6.02 44.96
N ASN A 340 -16.37 -5.49 44.90
CA ASN A 340 -17.21 -5.54 43.72
C ASN A 340 -16.54 -4.85 42.53
N PHE A 341 -15.82 -3.76 42.77
CA PHE A 341 -15.06 -3.10 41.72
C PHE A 341 -13.93 -3.97 41.17
N ILE A 342 -13.11 -4.58 42.04
CA ILE A 342 -12.03 -5.48 41.59
C ILE A 342 -12.58 -6.68 40.82
N LEU A 343 -13.73 -7.21 41.24
CA LEU A 343 -14.37 -8.37 40.59
C LEU A 343 -15.01 -8.03 39.23
N VAL A 344 -15.58 -6.83 39.09
CA VAL A 344 -16.34 -6.42 37.88
C VAL A 344 -15.46 -5.67 36.88
N SER A 345 -14.38 -5.05 37.34
CA SER A 345 -13.51 -4.28 36.47
C SER A 345 -12.45 -5.18 35.85
N ASP A 346 -12.29 -5.06 34.52
CA ASP A 346 -11.09 -5.47 33.77
C ASP A 346 -9.80 -4.81 34.31
N PHE A 347 -9.86 -4.07 35.42
CA PHE A 347 -8.72 -3.52 36.12
C PHE A 347 -7.69 -4.59 36.51
N VAL A 348 -8.13 -5.82 36.88
CA VAL A 348 -7.19 -6.93 37.11
C VAL A 348 -6.48 -7.31 35.80
N GLU A 349 -7.20 -7.36 34.68
CA GLU A 349 -6.64 -7.65 33.35
C GLU A 349 -5.69 -6.52 32.88
N TYR A 350 -6.02 -5.26 33.19
CA TYR A 350 -5.16 -4.09 33.00
C TYR A 350 -3.91 -4.14 33.88
N LEU A 351 -4.03 -4.47 35.16
CA LEU A 351 -2.87 -4.62 36.04
C LEU A 351 -2.03 -5.86 35.72
N GLU A 352 -2.63 -6.95 35.26
CA GLU A 352 -1.91 -8.14 34.81
C GLU A 352 -1.15 -7.85 33.52
N SER A 353 -1.76 -7.16 32.55
CA SER A 353 -1.05 -6.72 31.34
C SER A 353 0.12 -5.78 31.67
N LEU A 354 -0.02 -4.91 32.69
CA LEU A 354 1.08 -4.10 33.19
C LEU A 354 2.13 -4.92 33.96
N LYS A 355 1.74 -5.87 34.82
CA LYS A 355 2.65 -6.72 35.60
C LYS A 355 3.48 -7.66 34.73
N VAL A 356 2.86 -8.27 33.72
CA VAL A 356 3.55 -9.10 32.72
C VAL A 356 4.62 -8.27 32.00
N GLN A 357 4.29 -7.03 31.63
CA GLN A 357 5.25 -6.15 30.95
C GLN A 357 6.34 -5.59 31.88
N THR A 358 6.07 -5.31 33.16
CA THR A 358 7.13 -4.91 34.10
C THR A 358 8.12 -6.05 34.41
N LYS A 359 7.68 -7.31 34.40
CA LYS A 359 8.59 -8.46 34.51
C LYS A 359 9.45 -8.66 33.26
N GLU A 360 8.90 -8.43 32.06
CA GLU A 360 9.69 -8.45 30.83
C GLU A 360 10.71 -7.30 30.76
N VAL A 361 10.38 -6.11 31.25
CA VAL A 361 11.31 -4.97 31.29
C VAL A 361 12.41 -5.15 32.35
N ALA A 362 12.10 -5.76 33.50
CA ALA A 362 13.12 -6.16 34.47
C ALA A 362 14.03 -7.29 33.94
N PHE A 363 13.53 -8.16 33.06
CA PHE A 363 14.30 -9.24 32.44
C PHE A 363 15.20 -8.75 31.30
N VAL A 364 14.79 -7.72 30.55
CA VAL A 364 15.60 -7.12 29.47
C VAL A 364 16.69 -6.18 30.01
N SER A 365 16.54 -5.65 31.23
CA SER A 365 17.56 -4.81 31.88
C SER A 365 18.54 -5.60 32.78
N GLY A 366 18.44 -6.93 32.84
CA GLY A 366 19.30 -7.82 33.65
C GLY A 366 20.49 -8.43 32.90
N HIS A 367 20.85 -7.90 31.73
CA HIS A 367 21.97 -8.36 30.90
C HIS A 367 23.01 -7.26 30.59
N LEU A 368 23.16 -6.30 31.50
CA LEU A 368 24.27 -5.34 31.54
C LEU A 368 24.89 -5.28 32.94
#